data_AF-A0A1V5W4Z8-F1
#
_entry.id   AF-A0A1V5W4Z8-F1
#
_cell.length_a   1.000
_cell.length_b   1.000
_cell.length_c   1.000
_cell.angle_alpha   90.00
_cell.angle_beta   90.00
_cell.angle_gamma   90.00
#
_symmetry.space_group_name_H-M   'P 1'
#
loop_
_entity.id
_entity.type
_entity.pdbx_description
1 polymer ?
#
loop_
_entity_poly.entity_id
_entity_poly.type
_entity_poly.pdbx_seq_one_letter_code
_entity_poly.pdbx_strand_id
1 'polypeptide(L)' 'MDRAIIDFMREYHLLVRNFIVIASVIVGFVCVSGCIRFGIAIYRRKKGIYPPATSQMEH' A
#
# COMPACT_ATOMS: atom_id res chain seq x y z
N MET A 1 -13.90 -17.17 -34.92
CA MET A 1 -13.34 -16.38 -33.80
C MET A 1 -11.83 -16.45 -33.94
N ASP A 2 -11.16 -15.30 -33.95
CA ASP A 2 -9.74 -15.21 -34.28
C ASP A 2 -8.88 -16.00 -33.28
N ARG A 3 -7.81 -16.66 -33.75
CA ARG A 3 -6.96 -17.54 -32.92
C ARG A 3 -6.32 -16.75 -31.78
N ALA A 4 -5.93 -15.50 -32.07
CA ALA A 4 -5.38 -14.58 -31.09
C ALA A 4 -6.37 -14.26 -29.95
N ILE A 5 -7.67 -14.18 -30.24
CA ILE A 5 -8.71 -13.90 -29.24
C ILE A 5 -8.90 -15.11 -28.32
N ILE A 6 -8.83 -16.33 -28.86
CA ILE A 6 -8.95 -17.57 -28.07
C ILE A 6 -7.76 -17.71 -27.11
N ASP A 7 -6.55 -17.49 -27.59
CA ASP A 7 -5.34 -17.56 -26.77
C ASP A 7 -5.32 -16.47 -25.69
N PHE A 8 -5.77 -15.25 -26.05
CA PHE A 8 -5.93 -14.18 -25.07
C PHE A 8 -6.94 -14.54 -23.97
N MET A 9 -8.12 -15.05 -24.32
CA MET A 9 -9.11 -15.48 -23.32
C MET A 9 -8.58 -16.64 -22.44
N ARG A 10 -7.79 -17.55 -23.02
CA ARG A 10 -7.18 -18.66 -22.29
C ARG A 10 -6.17 -18.16 -21.25
N GLU A 11 -5.34 -17.17 -21.57
CA GLU A 11 -4.31 -16.68 -20.64
C GLU A 11 -4.74 -15.49 -19.77
N TYR A 12 -5.90 -14.90 -20.03
CA TYR A 12 -6.41 -13.74 -19.30
C TYR A 12 -6.42 -13.93 -17.78
N HIS A 13 -6.78 -15.13 -17.29
CA HIS A 13 -6.78 -15.44 -15.86
C HIS A 13 -5.38 -15.36 -15.21
N LEU A 14 -4.32 -15.72 -15.95
CA LEU A 14 -2.93 -15.59 -15.48
C LEU A 14 -2.52 -14.12 -15.39
N LEU A 15 -2.90 -13.31 -16.38
CA LEU A 15 -2.66 -11.87 -16.37
C LEU A 15 -3.32 -11.22 -15.14
N VAL A 16 -4.59 -11.52 -14.89
CA VAL A 16 -5.34 -10.99 -13.73
C VAL A 16 -4.70 -11.44 -12.41
N ARG A 17 -4.34 -12.72 -12.28
CA ARG A 17 -3.68 -13.23 -11.07
C ARG A 17 -2.36 -12.54 -10.80
N ASN A 18 -1.51 -12.40 -11.83
CA ASN A 18 -0.21 -11.74 -11.68
C ASN A 18 -0.37 -10.26 -11.33
N PHE A 19 -1.35 -9.58 -11.95
CA PHE A 19 -1.67 -8.20 -11.63
C PHE A 19 -2.09 -8.03 -10.17
N ILE A 20 -2.99 -8.87 -9.67
CA ILE A 20 -3.45 -8.83 -8.26
C ILE A 20 -2.27 -9.06 -7.30
N VAL A 21 -1.38 -10.01 -7.61
CA VAL A 21 -0.20 -10.31 -6.79
C VAL A 21 0.76 -9.12 -6.75
N ILE A 22 1.04 -8.48 -7.88
CA ILE A 22 1.91 -7.30 -7.93
C ILE A 22 1.27 -6.14 -7.15
N ALA A 23 -0.03 -5.91 -7.35
CA ALA A 23 -0.76 -4.87 -6.66
C ALA A 23 -0.75 -5.08 -5.13
N SER A 24 -0.94 -6.32 -4.66
CA SER A 24 -0.94 -6.63 -3.23
C SER A 24 0.43 -6.41 -2.59
N VAL A 25 1.53 -6.72 -3.29
CA VAL A 25 2.90 -6.44 -2.83
C VAL A 25 3.13 -4.93 -2.69
N ILE A 26 2.71 -4.14 -3.67
CA ILE A 26 2.85 -2.67 -3.64
C ILE A 26 2.04 -2.09 -2.47
N VAL A 27 0.77 -2.49 -2.34
CA VAL A 27 -0.11 -2.03 -1.24
C VAL A 27 0.48 -2.42 0.11
N GLY A 28 0.96 -3.65 0.26
CA GLY A 28 1.62 -4.12 1.48
C GLY A 28 2.82 -3.26 1.85
N PHE A 29 3.68 -2.92 0.90
CA PHE A 29 4.84 -2.06 1.14
C PHE A 29 4.44 -0.62 1.55
N VAL A 30 3.45 -0.03 0.86
CA VAL A 30 2.96 1.32 1.18
C VAL A 30 2.33 1.36 2.59
N CYS A 31 1.53 0.35 2.94
CA CYS A 31 0.95 0.23 4.27
C CYS A 31 2.03 0.10 5.35
N VAL A 32 3.01 -0.81 5.17
CA VAL A 32 4.08 -1.04 6.15
C VAL A 32 4.93 0.22 6.34
N SER A 33 5.37 0.85 5.25
CA SER A 33 6.17 2.08 5.31
C SER A 33 5.40 3.25 5.95
N GLY A 34 4.12 3.40 5.64
CA GLY A 34 3.22 4.37 6.27
C GLY A 34 3.09 4.14 7.78
N CYS A 35 2.85 2.90 8.20
CA CYS A 35 2.76 2.51 9.61
C CYS A 35 4.08 2.79 10.37
N ILE A 36 5.23 2.48 9.78
CA ILE A 36 6.54 2.74 10.40
C ILE A 36 6.74 4.25 10.58
N ARG A 37 6.49 5.06 9.54
CA ARG A 37 6.63 6.52 9.62
C ARG A 37 5.71 7.12 10.70
N PHE A 38 4.45 6.70 10.73
CA PHE A 38 3.50 7.14 11.77
C PHE A 38 3.92 6.69 13.17
N GLY A 39 4.36 5.44 13.32
CA GLY A 39 4.84 4.90 14.58
C GLY A 39 6.04 5.67 15.15
N ILE A 40 7.03 5.99 14.30
CA ILE A 40 8.19 6.81 14.69
C ILE A 40 7.73 8.21 15.15
N ALA A 41 6.79 8.83 14.43
CA ALA A 41 6.27 10.15 14.80
C ALA A 41 5.58 10.11 16.17
N ILE A 42 4.75 9.10 16.44
CA ILE A 42 4.08 8.92 17.74
C ILE A 42 5.12 8.68 18.85
N TYR A 43 6.10 7.81 18.60
CA TYR A 43 7.15 7.52 19.58
C TYR A 43 7.97 8.77 19.94
N ARG A 44 8.33 9.59 18.94
CA ARG A 44 9.06 10.84 19.15
C ARG A 44 8.23 11.92 19.85
N ARG A 45 6.91 11.97 19.59
CA ARG A 45 5.97 12.83 20.35
C ARG A 45 5.84 12.40 21.80
N LYS A 46 5.74 11.09 22.08
CA LYS A 46 5.72 10.56 23.45
C LYS A 46 6.98 10.92 24.24
N LYS A 47 8.13 11.06 23.55
CA LYS A 47 9.39 11.52 24.14
C LYS A 47 9.54 13.05 24.27
N GLY A 48 8.55 13.83 23.82
CA GLY A 48 8.61 15.29 23.83
C GLY A 48 9.58 15.90 22.81
N ILE A 49 10.10 15.12 21.85
CA ILE A 49 11.06 15.60 20.83
C ILE A 49 10.35 16.34 19.69
N TYR A 50 9.11 15.95 19.40
CA TYR A 50 8.26 16.62 18.42
C TYR A 50 7.03 17.23 19.10
N PRO A 51 6.56 18.40 18.62
CA PRO A 51 5.31 18.95 19.08
C PRO A 51 4.15 17.97 18.80
N PRO A 52 3.06 18.03 19.59
CA PRO A 52 1.90 17.18 19.43
C PRO A 52 1.34 17.24 18.00
N ALA A 53 0.54 16.25 17.61
CA ALA A 53 -0.11 16.32 16.31
C ALA A 53 -0.92 17.61 16.20
N THR A 54 -1.02 18.22 15.02
CA THR A 54 -1.90 19.37 14.80
C THR A 54 -3.34 19.05 15.25
N SER A 55 -3.80 17.81 15.06
CA SER A 55 -5.08 17.30 15.57
C SER A 55 -5.18 17.18 17.10
N GLN A 56 -4.11 17.44 17.84
CA GLN A 56 -3.99 17.42 19.29
C GLN A 56 -3.46 18.74 19.85
N MET A 57 -3.24 19.75 18.99
CA MET A 57 -2.96 21.10 19.43
C MET A 57 -4.31 21.74 19.78
N GLU A 58 -4.46 22.19 21.03
CA GLU A 58 -5.60 23.00 21.45
C GLU A 58 -5.63 24.27 20.59
N HIS A 59 -6.76 24.50 19.91
CA HIS A 59 -7.00 25.68 19.08
C HIS A 59 -7.61 26.81 19.92
#